data_AF-A0A8S4G4Q2-F1
#
_entry.id   AF-A0A8S4G4Q2-F1
#
_cell.length_a   1.000
_cell.length_b   1.000
_cell.length_c   1.000
_cell.angle_alpha   90.00
_cell.angle_beta   90.00
_cell.angle_gamma   90.00
#
_symmetry.space_group_name_H-M   'P 1'
#
loop_
_entity.id
_entity.type
_entity.pdbx_description
1 polymer ?
#
loop_
_entity_poly.entity_id
_entity_poly.type
_entity_poly.pdbx_seq_one_letter_code
_entity_poly.pdbx_strand_id
1 'polypeptide(L)'
;MDPGYFDTVREQNPREKANPISQVTFWYTRSIFTRGRRGQLGISDVYRCSPEHVATDRGDALAATWGRQLSQKEKGKTPSLLRAILSLYGRQFFIVNLLFAVADASFRLCIPLCLEGMINYFSPSSPTAVSTTEAYLYATGVVGFMAINATMMHPMLLWLLHLSLKVRVGCCSLIYRKVRYEFLFPWEKGVKTML
;
A
#
# COMPACT_ATOMS: atom_id res chain seq x y z
N MET A 1 -26.16 0.25 21.45
CA MET A 1 -25.78 -1.03 20.83
C MET A 1 -26.68 -1.17 19.61
N ASP A 2 -26.15 -1.02 18.41
CA ASP A 2 -26.97 -1.19 17.20
C ASP A 2 -27.41 -2.65 17.09
N PRO A 3 -28.70 -2.93 16.92
CA PRO A 3 -29.26 -4.29 16.96
C PRO A 3 -28.82 -5.19 15.78
N GLY A 4 -28.08 -4.67 14.80
CA GLY A 4 -27.58 -5.41 13.62
C GLY A 4 -26.16 -5.99 13.75
N TYR A 5 -25.63 -6.15 14.95
CA TYR A 5 -24.20 -6.44 15.18
C TYR A 5 -23.72 -7.79 14.59
N PHE A 6 -24.56 -8.84 14.57
CA PHE A 6 -24.13 -10.20 14.18
C PHE A 6 -24.77 -10.74 12.88
N ASP A 7 -25.89 -10.20 12.40
CA ASP A 7 -26.71 -10.86 11.37
C ASP A 7 -26.73 -10.18 9.99
N THR A 8 -26.04 -9.06 9.79
CA THR A 8 -26.02 -8.41 8.47
C THR A 8 -24.87 -8.92 7.61
N VAL A 9 -25.20 -9.58 6.49
CA VAL A 9 -24.24 -9.90 5.42
C VAL A 9 -23.68 -8.59 4.87
N ARG A 10 -22.41 -8.31 5.15
CA ARG A 10 -21.77 -7.05 4.72
C ARG A 10 -21.68 -6.98 3.20
N GLU A 11 -22.02 -5.81 2.66
CA GLU A 11 -21.91 -5.54 1.22
C GLU A 11 -20.47 -5.67 0.74
N GLN A 12 -20.31 -6.12 -0.51
CA GLN A 12 -19.00 -6.26 -1.16
C GLN A 12 -18.33 -4.89 -1.34
N ASN A 13 -17.01 -4.84 -1.22
CA ASN A 13 -16.27 -3.60 -1.37
C ASN A 13 -16.41 -3.04 -2.80
N PRO A 14 -16.91 -1.80 -2.99
CA PRO A 14 -17.11 -1.21 -4.30
C PRO A 14 -15.81 -1.06 -5.11
N ARG A 15 -14.64 -1.11 -4.45
CA ARG A 15 -13.33 -1.17 -5.11
C ARG A 15 -13.19 -2.39 -6.02
N GLU A 16 -13.82 -3.52 -5.70
CA GLU A 16 -13.71 -4.76 -6.49
C GLU A 16 -14.47 -4.69 -7.81
N LYS A 17 -15.50 -3.84 -7.90
CA LYS A 17 -16.30 -3.62 -9.12
C LYS A 17 -15.92 -2.32 -9.85
N ALA A 18 -15.01 -1.53 -9.30
CA ALA A 18 -14.70 -0.20 -9.82
C ALA A 18 -13.77 -0.26 -11.04
N ASN A 19 -14.07 0.55 -12.06
CA ASN A 19 -13.20 0.79 -13.21
C ASN A 19 -11.82 1.32 -12.76
N PRO A 20 -10.74 1.07 -13.51
CA PRO A 20 -9.39 1.51 -13.14
C PRO A 20 -9.30 3.03 -12.93
N ILE A 21 -10.01 3.82 -13.74
CA ILE A 21 -10.10 5.28 -13.56
C ILE A 21 -10.77 5.64 -12.23
N SER A 22 -11.83 4.92 -11.85
CA SER A 22 -12.53 5.11 -10.56
C SER A 22 -11.66 4.66 -9.38
N GLN A 23 -10.75 3.72 -9.58
CA GLN A 23 -9.79 3.29 -8.55
C GLN A 23 -8.69 4.34 -8.35
N VAL A 24 -8.12 4.88 -9.43
CA VAL A 24 -7.08 5.93 -9.37
C VAL A 24 -7.62 7.22 -8.76
N THR A 25 -8.84 7.61 -9.11
CA THR A 25 -9.49 8.84 -8.61
C THR A 25 -10.20 8.67 -7.27
N PHE A 26 -10.15 7.47 -6.66
CA PHE A 26 -10.89 7.11 -5.44
C PHE A 26 -12.39 7.37 -5.49
N TRP A 27 -12.96 7.47 -6.69
CA TRP A 27 -14.37 7.82 -6.87
C TRP A 27 -15.32 6.81 -6.23
N TYR A 28 -14.91 5.54 -6.11
CA TYR A 28 -15.68 4.50 -5.43
C TYR A 28 -15.97 4.80 -3.95
N THR A 29 -15.17 5.66 -3.30
CA THR A 29 -15.38 6.09 -1.92
C THR A 29 -16.45 7.17 -1.77
N ARG A 30 -16.90 7.78 -2.87
CA ARG A 30 -17.90 8.85 -2.83
C ARG A 30 -19.19 8.41 -2.14
N SER A 31 -19.65 7.17 -2.36
CA SER A 31 -20.88 6.66 -1.75
C SER A 31 -20.82 6.66 -0.22
N ILE A 32 -19.72 6.16 0.35
CA ILE A 32 -19.55 6.11 1.81
C ILE A 32 -19.42 7.51 2.42
N PHE A 33 -18.67 8.41 1.76
CA PHE A 33 -18.56 9.80 2.22
C PHE A 33 -19.89 10.54 2.16
N THR A 34 -20.71 10.30 1.13
CA THR A 34 -22.04 10.92 1.06
C THR A 34 -22.99 10.41 2.15
N ARG A 35 -22.90 9.13 2.53
CA ARG A 35 -23.67 8.57 3.65
C ARG A 35 -23.19 9.16 4.99
N GLY A 36 -21.88 9.18 5.22
CA GLY A 36 -21.29 9.76 6.44
C GLY A 36 -21.55 11.27 6.59
N ARG A 37 -21.76 12.00 5.48
CA ARG A 37 -22.19 13.41 5.51
C ARG A 37 -23.65 13.59 5.90
N ARG A 38 -24.51 12.60 5.66
CA ARG A 38 -25.95 12.64 5.97
C ARG A 38 -26.29 12.15 7.38
N GLY A 39 -25.40 11.39 8.01
CA GLY A 39 -25.59 10.86 9.36
C GLY A 39 -24.39 10.04 9.83
N GLN A 40 -24.45 9.56 11.07
CA GLN A 40 -23.41 8.72 11.66
C GLN A 40 -23.39 7.35 10.97
N LEU A 41 -22.20 6.91 10.52
CA LEU A 41 -22.02 5.59 9.90
C LEU A 41 -22.14 4.50 10.97
N GLY A 42 -23.05 3.55 10.75
CA GLY A 42 -23.19 2.35 11.56
C GLY A 42 -22.27 1.21 11.10
N ILE A 43 -22.21 0.13 11.87
CA ILE A 43 -21.46 -1.09 11.48
C ILE A 43 -22.02 -1.72 10.20
N SER A 44 -23.33 -1.60 9.95
CA SER A 44 -24.02 -2.11 8.76
C SER A 44 -23.64 -1.39 7.47
N ASP A 45 -23.18 -0.12 7.55
CA ASP A 45 -22.72 0.66 6.40
C ASP A 45 -21.27 0.33 5.99
N VAL A 46 -20.56 -0.46 6.79
CA VAL A 46 -19.17 -0.83 6.52
C VAL A 46 -19.10 -2.04 5.62
N TYR A 47 -18.41 -1.88 4.48
CA TYR A 47 -18.18 -2.95 3.52
C TYR A 47 -17.38 -4.12 4.10
N ARG A 48 -17.56 -5.29 3.51
CA ARG A 48 -16.76 -6.48 3.79
C ARG A 48 -15.28 -6.22 3.48
N CYS A 49 -14.41 -6.80 4.30
CA CYS A 49 -12.98 -6.86 4.01
C CYS A 49 -12.74 -7.59 2.69
N SER A 50 -11.92 -7.00 1.80
CA SER A 50 -11.56 -7.64 0.53
C SER A 50 -10.82 -8.95 0.79
N PRO A 51 -11.01 -10.01 -0.03
CA PRO A 51 -10.34 -11.30 0.17
C PRO A 51 -8.82 -11.17 0.31
N GLU A 52 -8.20 -10.20 -0.37
CA GLU A 52 -6.76 -9.95 -0.25
C GLU A 52 -6.25 -9.60 1.15
N HIS A 53 -7.14 -9.05 1.99
CA HIS A 53 -6.87 -8.52 3.32
C HIS A 53 -7.39 -9.44 4.44
N VAL A 54 -7.86 -10.64 4.10
CA VAL A 54 -8.30 -11.64 5.09
C VAL A 54 -7.10 -12.15 5.89
N ALA A 55 -7.28 -12.20 7.22
CA ALA A 55 -6.21 -12.53 8.17
C ALA A 55 -5.75 -13.99 8.08
N THR A 56 -6.66 -14.92 7.76
CA THR A 56 -6.39 -16.37 7.72
C THR A 56 -5.25 -16.69 6.76
N ASP A 57 -5.41 -16.37 5.48
CA ASP A 57 -4.43 -16.68 4.43
C ASP A 57 -3.05 -16.05 4.70
N ARG A 58 -3.05 -14.79 5.16
CA ARG A 58 -1.81 -14.05 5.46
C ARG A 58 -1.12 -14.58 6.71
N GLY A 59 -1.90 -14.93 7.73
CA GLY A 59 -1.42 -15.56 8.96
C GLY A 59 -0.83 -16.93 8.69
N ASP A 60 -1.46 -17.72 7.82
CA ASP A 60 -0.99 -19.05 7.41
C ASP A 60 0.30 -18.96 6.59
N ALA A 61 0.37 -18.04 5.61
CA ALA A 61 1.58 -17.81 4.82
C ALA A 61 2.76 -17.37 5.69
N LEU A 62 2.53 -16.47 6.66
CA LEU A 62 3.56 -16.02 7.58
C LEU A 62 3.98 -17.13 8.54
N ALA A 63 3.03 -17.90 9.09
CA ALA A 63 3.30 -19.04 9.97
C ALA A 63 4.10 -20.14 9.25
N ALA A 64 3.77 -20.46 8.00
CA ALA A 64 4.50 -21.44 7.22
C ALA A 64 5.94 -20.98 6.94
N THR A 65 6.13 -19.70 6.60
CA THR A 65 7.46 -19.10 6.38
C THR A 65 8.28 -19.07 7.66
N TRP A 66 7.63 -18.75 8.80
CA TRP A 66 8.25 -18.77 10.12
C TRP A 66 8.70 -20.18 10.53
N GLY A 67 7.84 -21.20 10.35
CA GLY A 67 8.18 -22.59 10.60
C GLY A 67 9.39 -23.07 9.78
N ARG A 68 9.48 -22.68 8.49
CA ARG A 68 10.65 -22.96 7.64
C ARG A 68 11.94 -22.31 8.12
N GLN A 69 11.88 -21.16 8.79
CA GLN A 69 13.07 -20.53 9.37
C GLN A 69 13.49 -21.19 10.68
N LEU A 70 12.53 -21.67 11.46
CA LEU A 70 12.81 -22.41 12.69
C LEU A 70 13.47 -23.76 12.43
N SER A 71 13.07 -24.49 11.38
CA SER A 71 13.78 -25.71 10.98
C SER A 71 15.21 -25.44 10.50
N GLN A 72 15.54 -24.20 10.13
CA GLN A 72 16.90 -23.78 9.81
C GLN A 72 17.70 -23.33 11.05
N LYS A 73 17.04 -23.06 12.17
CA LYS A 73 17.69 -22.82 13.48
C LYS A 73 18.46 -24.07 13.92
N GLU A 74 17.90 -25.25 13.68
CA GLU A 74 18.56 -26.53 13.93
C GLU A 74 19.88 -26.69 13.14
N LYS A 75 20.05 -25.93 12.05
CA LYS A 75 21.26 -25.87 11.22
C LYS A 75 22.21 -24.73 11.61
N GLY A 76 22.05 -24.15 12.79
CA GLY A 76 22.94 -23.12 13.36
C GLY A 76 22.70 -21.68 12.88
N LYS A 77 21.60 -21.40 12.15
CA LYS A 77 21.26 -20.03 11.72
C LYS A 77 20.35 -19.33 12.74
N THR A 78 20.60 -18.05 13.02
CA THR A 78 19.73 -17.25 13.88
C THR A 78 18.39 -16.93 13.19
N PRO A 79 17.24 -17.38 13.72
CA PRO A 79 15.94 -17.05 13.14
C PRO A 79 15.59 -15.59 13.43
N SER A 80 15.05 -14.89 12.44
CA SER A 80 14.63 -13.48 12.59
C SER A 80 13.27 -13.27 11.92
N LEU A 81 12.30 -12.80 12.70
CA LEU A 81 10.94 -12.52 12.21
C LEU A 81 10.98 -11.50 11.06
N LEU A 82 11.85 -10.49 11.15
CA LEU A 82 12.04 -9.49 10.11
C LEU A 82 12.48 -10.16 8.80
N ARG A 83 13.37 -11.15 8.88
CA ARG A 83 13.82 -11.91 7.71
C ARG A 83 12.68 -12.73 7.09
N ALA A 84 11.78 -13.29 7.91
CA ALA A 84 10.60 -14.00 7.41
C ALA A 84 9.64 -13.07 6.67
N ILE A 85 9.38 -11.88 7.24
CA ILE A 85 8.54 -10.85 6.62
C ILE A 85 9.16 -10.34 5.31
N LEU A 86 10.46 -10.02 5.33
CA LEU A 86 11.21 -9.57 4.15
C LEU A 86 11.28 -10.65 3.06
N SER A 87 11.37 -11.93 3.44
CA SER A 87 11.34 -13.02 2.47
C SER A 87 9.99 -13.13 1.75
N LEU A 88 8.89 -12.80 2.42
CA LEU A 88 7.54 -12.94 1.86
C LEU A 88 7.15 -11.72 1.01
N TYR A 89 7.45 -10.51 1.50
CA TYR A 89 6.99 -9.26 0.87
C TYR A 89 8.12 -8.42 0.28
N GLY A 90 9.38 -8.65 0.69
CA GLY A 90 10.50 -7.77 0.38
C GLY A 90 10.84 -7.71 -1.11
N ARG A 91 10.78 -8.83 -1.84
CA ARG A 91 11.06 -8.83 -3.29
C ARG A 91 10.05 -7.99 -4.06
N GLN A 92 8.75 -8.18 -3.79
CA GLN A 92 7.69 -7.41 -4.42
C GLN A 92 7.77 -5.93 -4.01
N PHE A 93 8.03 -5.67 -2.73
CA PHE A 93 8.24 -4.32 -2.21
C PHE A 93 9.38 -3.59 -2.95
N PHE A 94 10.54 -4.23 -3.04
CA PHE A 94 11.73 -3.61 -3.62
C PHE A 94 11.55 -3.32 -5.11
N ILE A 95 11.02 -4.27 -5.90
CA ILE A 95 10.82 -4.09 -7.34
C ILE A 95 9.85 -2.93 -7.63
N VAL A 96 8.71 -2.89 -6.93
CA VAL A 96 7.69 -1.85 -7.15
C VAL A 96 8.22 -0.48 -6.72
N ASN A 97 8.88 -0.38 -5.56
CA ASN A 97 9.46 0.89 -5.11
C ASN A 97 10.59 1.36 -6.00
N LEU A 98 11.43 0.46 -6.52
CA LEU A 98 12.51 0.83 -7.44
C LEU A 98 11.94 1.40 -8.74
N LEU A 99 10.94 0.73 -9.33
CA LEU A 99 10.27 1.22 -10.54
C LEU A 99 9.63 2.59 -10.31
N PHE A 100 8.93 2.75 -9.18
CA PHE A 100 8.33 4.03 -8.81
C PHE A 100 9.37 5.12 -8.60
N ALA A 101 10.48 4.84 -7.91
CA ALA A 101 11.53 5.80 -7.64
C ALA A 101 12.20 6.31 -8.93
N VAL A 102 12.44 5.42 -9.89
CA VAL A 102 12.99 5.82 -11.20
C VAL A 102 12.01 6.74 -11.94
N ALA A 103 10.72 6.36 -12.01
CA ALA A 103 9.71 7.17 -12.67
C ALA A 103 9.51 8.54 -12.00
N ASP A 104 9.39 8.57 -10.67
CA ASP A 104 9.24 9.80 -9.89
C ASP A 104 10.45 10.73 -10.04
N ALA A 105 11.67 10.17 -10.04
CA ALA A 105 12.88 10.93 -10.29
C ALA A 105 12.89 11.54 -11.70
N SER A 106 12.50 10.78 -12.73
CA SER A 106 12.40 11.32 -14.10
C SER A 106 11.44 12.50 -14.17
N PHE A 107 10.23 12.38 -13.62
CA PHE A 107 9.26 13.48 -13.65
C PHE A 107 9.73 14.71 -12.85
N ARG A 108 10.39 14.51 -11.70
CA ARG A 108 10.96 15.60 -10.90
C ARG A 108 12.09 16.34 -11.62
N LEU A 109 12.83 15.67 -12.49
CA LEU A 109 13.87 16.29 -13.32
C LEU A 109 13.28 16.99 -14.55
N CYS A 110 12.19 16.48 -15.13
CA CYS A 110 11.54 17.12 -16.28
C CYS A 110 10.93 18.49 -15.94
N ILE A 111 10.36 18.66 -14.74
CA ILE A 111 9.74 19.93 -14.31
C ILE A 111 10.72 21.13 -14.38
N PRO A 112 11.90 21.11 -13.74
CA PRO A 112 12.86 22.22 -13.80
C PRO A 112 13.45 22.42 -15.20
N LEU A 113 13.61 21.37 -16.01
CA LEU A 113 14.06 21.51 -17.41
C LEU A 113 13.03 22.26 -18.26
N CYS A 114 11.74 21.96 -18.10
CA CYS A 114 10.68 22.73 -18.78
C CYS A 114 10.60 24.16 -18.24
N LEU A 115 10.82 24.35 -16.93
CA LEU A 115 10.86 25.68 -16.32
C LEU A 115 12.03 26.52 -16.85
N GLU A 116 13.20 25.93 -17.06
CA GLU A 116 14.35 26.58 -17.69
C GLU A 116 14.00 27.07 -19.10
N GLY A 117 13.34 26.24 -19.90
CA GLY A 117 12.83 26.62 -21.22
C GLY A 117 11.90 27.83 -21.19
N MET A 118 11.05 27.93 -20.16
CA MET A 118 10.20 29.12 -19.96
C MET A 118 11.00 30.35 -19.53
N ILE A 119 11.98 30.21 -18.65
CA ILE A 119 12.81 31.34 -18.19
C ILE A 119 13.61 31.92 -19.36
N ASN A 120 14.12 31.07 -20.25
CA ASN A 120 14.88 31.50 -21.43
C ASN A 120 14.04 32.31 -22.44
N TYR A 121 12.71 32.09 -22.50
CA TYR A 121 11.79 32.90 -23.30
C TYR A 121 11.66 34.34 -22.76
N PHE A 122 11.65 34.52 -21.42
CA PHE A 122 11.52 35.85 -20.80
C PHE A 122 12.86 36.58 -20.65
N SER A 123 14.00 35.90 -20.84
CA SER A 123 15.33 36.50 -20.72
C SER A 123 15.73 37.20 -22.02
N PRO A 124 16.01 38.51 -22.00
CA PRO A 124 16.40 39.27 -23.21
C PRO A 124 17.82 38.93 -23.71
N SER A 125 18.60 38.18 -22.92
CA SER A 125 20.00 37.83 -23.21
C SER A 125 20.18 36.38 -23.67
N SER A 126 19.09 35.65 -23.95
CA SER A 126 19.18 34.24 -24.34
C SER A 126 19.61 34.10 -25.82
N PRO A 127 20.60 33.22 -26.12
CA PRO A 127 21.05 32.99 -27.50
C PRO A 127 20.05 32.20 -28.35
N THR A 128 19.00 31.66 -27.73
CA THR A 128 17.96 30.85 -28.39
C THR A 128 16.65 31.63 -28.35
N ALA A 129 16.25 32.22 -29.49
CA ALA A 129 14.95 32.88 -29.61
C ALA A 129 13.83 31.81 -29.56
N VAL A 130 13.28 31.60 -28.37
CA VAL A 130 12.17 30.65 -28.15
C VAL A 130 10.88 31.27 -28.69
N SER A 131 10.15 30.53 -29.52
CA SER A 131 8.87 31.00 -30.06
C SER A 131 7.77 31.01 -28.97
N THR A 132 6.77 31.88 -29.10
CA THR A 132 5.59 31.90 -28.21
C THR A 132 4.91 30.53 -28.13
N THR A 133 4.84 29.79 -29.24
CA THR A 133 4.28 28.44 -29.28
C THR A 133 5.06 27.44 -28.43
N GLU A 134 6.39 27.54 -28.42
CA GLU A 134 7.26 26.68 -27.61
C GLU A 134 7.15 27.01 -26.13
N ALA A 135 7.02 28.30 -25.78
CA ALA A 135 6.78 28.72 -24.40
C ALA A 135 5.46 28.14 -23.84
N TYR A 136 4.38 28.14 -24.63
CA TYR A 136 3.12 27.49 -24.25
C TYR A 136 3.27 25.96 -24.11
N LEU A 137 4.10 25.32 -24.94
CA LEU A 137 4.38 23.89 -24.83
C LEU A 137 5.14 23.56 -23.53
N TYR A 138 6.13 24.36 -23.16
CA TYR A 138 6.84 24.19 -21.88
C TYR A 138 5.92 24.42 -20.68
N ALA A 139 5.06 25.45 -20.72
CA ALA A 139 4.10 25.72 -19.65
C ALA A 139 3.09 24.59 -19.46
N THR A 140 2.53 24.07 -20.56
CA THR A 140 1.63 22.90 -20.51
C THR A 140 2.35 21.65 -20.06
N GLY A 141 3.63 21.47 -20.44
CA GLY A 141 4.51 20.41 -19.95
C GLY A 141 4.69 20.45 -18.43
N VAL A 142 4.99 21.62 -17.85
CA VAL A 142 5.15 21.79 -16.38
C VAL A 142 3.87 21.38 -15.65
N VAL A 143 2.71 21.90 -16.09
CA VAL A 143 1.41 21.56 -15.48
C VAL A 143 1.11 20.07 -15.62
N GLY A 144 1.37 19.50 -16.80
CA GLY A 144 1.18 18.07 -17.08
C GLY A 144 2.03 17.17 -16.19
N PHE A 145 3.35 17.43 -16.10
CA PHE A 145 4.25 16.65 -15.25
C PHE A 145 3.91 16.76 -13.77
N MET A 146 3.51 17.94 -13.29
CA MET A 146 3.08 18.13 -11.92
C MET A 146 1.79 17.37 -11.61
N ALA A 147 0.81 17.40 -12.51
CA ALA A 147 -0.45 16.66 -12.37
C ALA A 147 -0.23 15.14 -12.38
N ILE A 148 0.63 14.64 -13.27
CA ILE A 148 1.00 13.21 -13.34
C ILE A 148 1.69 12.78 -12.04
N ASN A 149 2.67 13.56 -11.57
CA ASN A 149 3.38 13.26 -10.33
C ASN A 149 2.42 13.16 -9.14
N ALA A 150 1.54 14.15 -8.97
CA ALA A 150 0.52 14.14 -7.92
C ALA A 150 -0.41 12.91 -8.01
N THR A 151 -0.87 12.59 -9.22
CA THR A 151 -1.76 11.45 -9.46
C THR A 151 -1.09 10.11 -9.18
N MET A 152 0.22 9.97 -9.43
CA MET A 152 0.99 8.75 -9.15
C MET A 152 1.28 8.54 -7.66
N MET A 153 1.47 9.62 -6.90
CA MET A 153 1.81 9.57 -5.47
C MET A 153 0.70 8.93 -4.62
N HIS A 154 -0.58 9.25 -4.87
CA HIS A 154 -1.69 8.78 -4.04
C HIS A 154 -1.92 7.24 -4.13
N PRO A 155 -1.99 6.61 -5.32
CA PRO A 155 -2.07 5.17 -5.43
C PRO A 155 -0.88 4.45 -4.80
N MET A 156 0.33 5.00 -4.94
CA MET A 156 1.53 4.43 -4.34
C MET A 156 1.46 4.43 -2.81
N LEU A 157 1.04 5.54 -2.20
CA LEU A 157 0.84 5.62 -0.75
C LEU A 157 -0.17 4.59 -0.24
N LEU A 158 -1.30 4.43 -0.93
CA LEU A 158 -2.29 3.43 -0.54
C LEU A 158 -1.80 2.00 -0.71
N TRP A 159 -1.03 1.73 -1.76
CA TRP A 159 -0.41 0.43 -1.95
C TRP A 159 0.56 0.10 -0.80
N LEU A 160 1.35 1.08 -0.35
CA LEU A 160 2.24 0.96 0.81
C LEU A 160 1.47 0.72 2.12
N LEU A 161 0.37 1.43 2.32
CA LEU A 161 -0.52 1.24 3.48
C LEU A 161 -1.15 -0.16 3.47
N HIS A 162 -1.60 -0.63 2.31
CA HIS A 162 -2.14 -1.97 2.12
C HIS A 162 -1.11 -3.06 2.45
N LEU A 163 0.13 -2.88 2.01
CA LEU A 163 1.22 -3.80 2.34
C LEU A 163 1.48 -3.82 3.86
N SER A 164 1.52 -2.64 4.48
CA SER A 164 1.73 -2.49 5.93
C SER A 164 0.63 -3.18 6.73
N LEU A 165 -0.63 -3.06 6.30
CA LEU A 165 -1.78 -3.77 6.88
C LEU A 165 -1.63 -5.30 6.77
N LYS A 166 -1.22 -5.81 5.60
CA LYS A 166 -0.96 -7.25 5.39
C LYS A 166 0.10 -7.78 6.36
N VAL A 167 1.17 -7.03 6.59
CA VAL A 167 2.22 -7.40 7.55
C VAL A 167 1.70 -7.37 8.99
N ARG A 168 1.04 -6.27 9.40
CA ARG A 168 0.50 -6.12 10.77
C ARG A 168 -0.48 -7.25 11.13
N VAL A 169 -1.44 -7.53 10.25
CA VAL A 169 -2.44 -8.59 10.45
C VAL A 169 -1.78 -9.97 10.55
N GLY A 170 -0.79 -10.25 9.70
CA GLY A 170 -0.01 -11.49 9.79
C GLY A 170 0.71 -11.64 11.12
N CYS A 171 1.40 -10.58 11.58
CA CYS A 171 2.10 -10.58 12.86
C CYS A 171 1.15 -10.77 14.05
N CYS A 172 0.01 -10.07 14.07
CA CYS A 172 -0.99 -10.22 15.12
C CYS A 172 -1.56 -11.66 15.15
N SER A 173 -1.83 -12.26 13.99
CA SER A 173 -2.25 -13.66 13.91
C SER A 173 -1.19 -14.62 14.47
N LEU A 174 0.09 -14.38 14.17
CA LEU A 174 1.20 -15.20 14.66
C LEU A 174 1.34 -15.12 16.20
N ILE A 175 1.29 -13.90 16.75
CA ILE A 175 1.32 -13.67 18.21
C ILE A 175 0.14 -14.36 18.88
N TYR A 176 -1.07 -14.19 18.33
CA TYR A 176 -2.28 -14.81 18.89
C TYR A 176 -2.19 -16.34 18.91
N ARG A 177 -1.64 -16.96 17.86
CA ARG A 177 -1.36 -18.40 17.84
C ARG A 177 -0.37 -18.78 18.94
N LYS A 178 0.76 -18.07 19.04
CA LYS A 178 1.80 -18.35 20.04
C LYS A 178 1.28 -18.27 21.47
N VAL A 179 0.56 -17.20 21.82
CA VAL A 179 -0.03 -17.00 23.15
C VAL A 179 -1.03 -18.11 23.47
N ARG A 180 -1.87 -18.49 22.51
CA ARG A 180 -2.84 -19.58 22.70
C ARG A 180 -2.15 -20.91 23.00
N TYR A 181 -1.08 -21.24 22.26
CA TYR A 181 -0.32 -22.46 22.52
C TYR A 181 0.32 -22.46 23.91
N GLU A 182 0.90 -21.34 24.34
CA GLU A 182 1.52 -21.24 25.66
C GLU A 182 0.51 -21.37 26.80
N PHE A 183 -0.71 -20.86 26.61
CA PHE A 183 -1.79 -20.98 27.58
C PHE A 183 -2.40 -22.40 27.62
N LEU A 184 -2.58 -23.05 26.46
CA LEU A 184 -3.18 -24.39 26.40
C LEU A 184 -2.24 -25.53 26.83
N PHE A 185 -0.92 -25.39 26.60
CA PHE A 185 0.06 -26.45 26.86
C PHE A 185 1.24 -25.96 27.72
N PRO A 186 1.00 -25.55 28.97
CA PRO A 186 2.05 -25.02 29.85
C PRO A 186 3.12 -26.07 30.24
N TRP A 187 2.83 -27.37 30.09
CA TRP A 187 3.72 -28.49 30.41
C TRP A 187 4.68 -28.90 29.28
N GLU A 188 4.48 -28.44 28.04
CA GLU A 188 5.41 -28.70 26.90
C GLU A 188 6.59 -27.71 26.85
N LYS A 189 6.69 -26.77 27.79
CA LYS A 189 7.69 -25.67 27.79
C LYS A 189 9.15 -26.14 27.72
N GLY A 190 9.46 -27.36 28.18
CA GLY A 190 10.81 -27.93 28.15
C GLY A 190 11.20 -28.64 26.86
N VAL A 191 10.26 -29.00 25.98
CA VAL A 191 10.53 -29.88 24.82
C VAL A 191 10.46 -29.13 23.48
N LYS A 192 9.74 -28.00 23.40
CA LYS A 192 9.51 -27.27 22.13
C LYS A 192 9.69 -25.76 22.23
N THR A 193 10.81 -25.29 22.76
CA THR A 193 11.27 -23.89 22.55
C THR A 193 11.80 -23.65 21.11
N MET A 194 11.47 -24.55 20.17
CA MET A 194 11.85 -24.55 18.74
C MET A 194 10.62 -24.52 17.79
N LEU A 195 9.51 -23.90 18.20
CA LEU A 195 8.43 -23.47 17.31
C LEU A 195 8.16 -21.96 17.42
#